data_AF-A0A0D6L3P0-F1
#
_entry.id   AF-A0A0D6L3P0-F1
#
_cell.length_a   1.000
_cell.length_b   1.000
_cell.length_c   1.000
_cell.angle_alpha   90.00
_cell.angle_beta   90.00
_cell.angle_gamma   90.00
#
_symmetry.space_group_name_H-M   'P 1'
#
loop_
_entity.id
_entity.type
_entity.pdbx_description
1 polymer ?
#
loop_
_entity_poly.entity_id
_entity_poly.type
_entity_poly.pdbx_seq_one_letter_code
_entity_poly.pdbx_strand_id
1 'polypeptide(L)'
;MNIEKLPRTFVKEGLEINSWESIKPYFEDLTNRTLSTEADFQQWLKDRSELDAILEEDAAWRYIRMTIDTTIEAHSAAYKQFVTEIQPKFAPYEDLLNRKMIESTFSAPEEKTEAYRIYHRSVQSALTLFREENIPLEAEMNEKSQEFGSISGAQTVEHNGETMTMQKASLLLKEQDEEL
;
A
#
# COMPACT_ATOMS: atom_id res chain seq x y z
N MET A 1 4.47 6.56 -26.13
CA MET A 1 3.75 7.43 -25.18
C MET A 1 4.73 7.72 -24.07
N ASN A 2 5.22 8.95 -23.95
CA ASN A 2 6.06 9.34 -22.81
C ASN A 2 5.14 9.62 -21.64
N ILE A 3 5.19 8.77 -20.62
CA ILE A 3 4.48 8.98 -19.36
C ILE A 3 5.44 9.74 -18.48
N GLU A 4 5.20 11.05 -18.30
CA GLU A 4 5.97 11.90 -17.38
C GLU A 4 5.32 11.88 -16.01
N LYS A 5 6.14 11.79 -14.96
CA LYS A 5 5.66 11.83 -13.57
C LYS A 5 5.10 13.23 -13.29
N LEU A 6 3.86 13.30 -12.83
CA LEU A 6 3.26 14.57 -12.43
C LEU A 6 4.06 15.16 -11.26
N PRO A 7 4.36 16.48 -11.28
CA PRO A 7 5.09 17.11 -10.21
C PRO A 7 4.27 17.08 -8.93
N ARG A 8 4.92 16.80 -7.80
CA ARG A 8 4.30 16.88 -6.48
C ARG A 8 3.98 18.33 -6.14
N THR A 9 2.84 18.53 -5.50
CA THR A 9 2.32 19.86 -5.12
C THR A 9 2.11 19.99 -3.62
N PHE A 10 1.91 18.87 -2.92
CA PHE A 10 1.65 18.82 -1.49
C PHE A 10 2.80 18.16 -0.73
N VAL A 11 3.25 16.98 -1.19
CA VAL A 11 4.33 16.24 -0.57
C VAL A 11 5.67 16.71 -1.11
N LYS A 12 6.65 16.93 -0.22
CA LYS A 12 7.99 17.35 -0.62
C LYS A 12 8.61 16.36 -1.64
N GLU A 13 9.20 16.90 -2.70
CA GLU A 13 9.95 16.11 -3.67
C GLU A 13 11.13 15.40 -3.01
N GLY A 14 11.34 14.13 -3.36
CA GLY A 14 12.38 13.30 -2.75
C GLY A 14 12.14 12.93 -1.28
N LEU A 15 10.90 13.01 -0.77
CA LEU A 15 10.56 12.46 0.54
C LEU A 15 10.95 10.97 0.65
N GLU A 16 11.71 10.64 1.68
CA GLU A 16 12.02 9.26 2.07
C GLU A 16 11.13 8.84 3.25
N ILE A 17 10.38 7.75 3.08
CA ILE A 17 9.45 7.23 4.08
C ILE A 17 10.19 6.21 4.97
N ASN A 18 10.97 6.68 5.93
CA ASN A 18 11.78 5.82 6.81
C ASN A 18 11.20 5.63 8.22
N SER A 19 10.19 6.42 8.58
CA SER A 19 9.45 6.32 9.84
C SER A 19 8.10 7.03 9.74
N TRP A 20 7.23 6.81 10.73
CA TRP A 20 5.98 7.56 10.85
C TRP A 20 6.22 9.08 10.88
N GLU A 21 7.26 9.55 11.56
CA GLU A 21 7.58 10.97 11.71
C GLU A 21 7.86 11.66 10.36
N SER A 22 8.35 10.91 9.36
CA SER A 22 8.60 11.45 8.01
C SER A 22 7.31 11.87 7.27
N ILE A 23 6.19 11.21 7.56
CA ILE A 23 4.90 11.41 6.88
C ILE A 23 3.84 12.05 7.77
N LYS A 24 4.02 11.98 9.09
CA LYS A 24 3.13 12.54 10.10
C LYS A 24 2.69 13.99 9.81
N PRO A 25 3.57 14.92 9.40
CA PRO A 25 3.16 16.30 9.15
C PRO A 25 2.09 16.44 8.06
N TYR A 26 2.11 15.59 7.02
CA TYR A 26 1.13 15.63 5.94
C TYR A 26 -0.24 15.12 6.39
N PHE A 27 -0.26 14.07 7.21
CA PHE A 27 -1.48 13.58 7.83
C PHE A 27 -2.07 14.62 8.80
N GLU A 28 -1.24 15.22 9.66
CA GLU A 28 -1.68 16.26 10.58
C GLU A 28 -2.22 17.50 9.85
N ASP A 29 -1.60 17.90 8.75
CA ASP A 29 -2.12 18.96 7.88
C ASP A 29 -3.51 18.58 7.37
N LEU A 30 -3.65 17.45 6.66
CA LEU A 30 -4.92 17.04 6.04
C LEU A 30 -6.04 16.83 7.07
N THR A 31 -5.72 16.32 8.26
CA THR A 31 -6.69 16.15 9.35
C THR A 31 -7.16 17.50 9.90
N ASN A 32 -6.25 18.44 10.13
CA ASN A 32 -6.57 19.72 10.79
C ASN A 32 -6.99 20.83 9.81
N ARG A 33 -6.77 20.66 8.51
CA ARG A 33 -7.11 21.67 7.49
C ARG A 33 -8.59 21.98 7.50
N THR A 34 -8.92 23.27 7.54
CA THR A 34 -10.33 23.71 7.48
C THR A 34 -10.82 23.66 6.03
N LEU A 35 -12.04 23.17 5.82
CA LEU A 35 -12.69 23.08 4.52
C LEU A 35 -13.88 24.06 4.52
N SER A 36 -13.64 25.30 4.09
CA SER A 36 -14.66 26.36 4.12
C SER A 36 -15.39 26.52 2.79
N THR A 37 -14.79 26.06 1.71
CA THR A 37 -15.34 26.17 0.35
C THR A 37 -15.20 24.86 -0.42
N GLU A 38 -15.99 24.72 -1.49
CA GLU A 38 -15.84 23.62 -2.44
C GLU A 38 -14.42 23.59 -3.03
N ALA A 39 -13.81 24.75 -3.28
CA ALA A 39 -12.44 24.83 -3.78
C ALA A 39 -11.42 24.26 -2.78
N ASP A 40 -11.59 24.54 -1.49
CA ASP A 40 -10.75 23.97 -0.42
C ASP A 40 -10.91 22.44 -0.37
N PHE A 41 -12.13 21.94 -0.49
CA PHE A 41 -12.42 20.50 -0.52
C PHE A 41 -11.78 19.82 -1.73
N GLN A 42 -11.89 20.41 -2.93
CA GLN A 42 -11.25 19.88 -4.13
C GLN A 42 -9.72 19.87 -4.02
N GLN A 43 -9.12 20.91 -3.41
CA GLN A 43 -7.68 20.93 -3.18
C GLN A 43 -7.27 19.88 -2.15
N TRP A 44 -8.03 19.75 -1.06
CA TRP A 44 -7.80 18.72 -0.04
C TRP A 44 -7.87 17.31 -0.60
N LEU A 45 -8.81 17.03 -1.51
CA LEU A 45 -8.89 15.74 -2.22
C LEU A 45 -7.66 15.46 -3.08
N LYS A 46 -7.13 16.47 -3.78
CA LYS A 46 -5.91 16.33 -4.59
C LYS A 46 -4.69 16.05 -3.71
N ASP A 47 -4.53 16.82 -2.65
CA ASP A 47 -3.40 16.68 -1.72
C ASP A 47 -3.43 15.32 -1.02
N ARG A 48 -4.62 14.87 -0.60
CA ARG A 48 -4.82 13.52 -0.08
C ARG A 48 -4.46 12.46 -1.12
N SER A 49 -4.99 12.58 -2.34
CA SER A 49 -4.70 11.63 -3.43
C SER A 49 -3.22 11.57 -3.75
N GLU A 50 -2.49 12.68 -3.65
CA GLU A 50 -1.04 12.72 -3.85
C GLU A 50 -0.30 11.98 -2.74
N LEU A 51 -0.69 12.19 -1.47
CA LEU A 51 -0.13 11.48 -0.33
C LEU A 51 -0.39 9.96 -0.42
N ASP A 52 -1.64 9.57 -0.69
CA ASP A 52 -2.06 8.17 -0.83
C ASP A 52 -1.23 7.48 -1.94
N ALA A 53 -1.09 8.13 -3.11
CA ALA A 53 -0.31 7.59 -4.22
C ALA A 53 1.19 7.39 -3.87
N ILE A 54 1.78 8.28 -3.07
CA ILE A 54 3.19 8.18 -2.66
C ILE A 54 3.38 7.03 -1.67
N LEU A 55 2.45 6.87 -0.72
CA LEU A 55 2.49 5.77 0.25
C LEU A 55 2.29 4.41 -0.43
N GLU A 56 1.33 4.32 -1.35
CA GLU A 56 1.08 3.12 -2.15
C GLU A 56 2.29 2.76 -3.03
N GLU A 57 2.90 3.74 -3.71
CA GLU A 57 4.10 3.54 -4.52
C GLU A 57 5.27 3.00 -3.67
N ASP A 58 5.52 3.60 -2.50
CA ASP A 58 6.61 3.17 -1.60
C ASP A 58 6.37 1.75 -1.06
N ALA A 59 5.15 1.46 -0.59
CA ALA A 59 4.76 0.14 -0.11
C ALA A 59 4.90 -0.92 -1.22
N ALA A 60 4.43 -0.63 -2.43
CA ALA A 60 4.54 -1.52 -3.59
C ALA A 60 6.00 -1.82 -3.93
N TRP A 61 6.88 -0.82 -3.93
CA TRP A 61 8.31 -1.05 -4.19
C TRP A 61 8.99 -1.88 -3.11
N ARG A 62 8.65 -1.70 -1.83
CA ARG A 62 9.14 -2.56 -0.75
C ARG A 62 8.70 -4.01 -0.95
N TYR A 63 7.42 -4.21 -1.27
CA TYR A 63 6.86 -5.54 -1.55
C TYR A 63 7.54 -6.20 -2.75
N ILE A 64 7.68 -5.49 -3.86
CA ILE A 64 8.34 -5.99 -5.08
C ILE A 64 9.79 -6.39 -4.77
N ARG A 65 10.56 -5.52 -4.10
CA ARG A 65 11.96 -5.82 -3.76
C ARG A 65 12.10 -7.02 -2.83
N MET A 66 11.22 -7.14 -1.84
CA MET A 66 11.19 -8.28 -0.92
C MET A 66 10.84 -9.60 -1.63
N THR A 67 9.98 -9.56 -2.64
CA THR A 67 9.46 -10.78 -3.30
C THR A 67 10.30 -11.25 -4.48
N ILE A 68 11.10 -10.39 -5.12
CA ILE A 68 12.02 -10.79 -6.21
C ILE A 68 13.16 -11.65 -5.70
N ASP A 69 13.76 -11.27 -4.56
CA ASP A 69 14.85 -12.02 -3.93
C ASP A 69 14.65 -12.02 -2.41
N THR A 70 14.05 -13.10 -1.91
CA THR A 70 13.72 -13.29 -0.49
C THR A 70 14.95 -13.55 0.38
N THR A 71 16.14 -13.71 -0.22
CA THR A 71 17.40 -13.91 0.51
C THR A 71 18.03 -12.60 0.99
N ILE A 72 17.59 -11.45 0.47
CA ILE A 72 18.11 -10.13 0.84
C ILE A 72 17.40 -9.62 2.10
N GLU A 73 18.02 -9.84 3.26
CA GLU A 73 17.48 -9.45 4.58
C GLU A 73 17.09 -7.97 4.66
N ALA A 74 17.84 -7.08 4.00
CA ALA A 74 17.55 -5.64 4.00
C ALA A 74 16.19 -5.30 3.36
N HIS A 75 15.77 -6.02 2.32
CA HIS A 75 14.47 -5.80 1.68
C HIS A 75 13.33 -6.33 2.55
N SER A 76 13.53 -7.49 3.14
CA SER A 76 12.62 -8.07 4.13
C SER A 76 12.43 -7.16 5.35
N ALA A 77 13.51 -6.59 5.88
CA ALA A 77 13.46 -5.66 6.99
C ALA A 77 12.74 -4.35 6.61
N ALA A 78 13.00 -3.81 5.42
CA ALA A 78 12.36 -2.58 4.95
C ALA A 78 10.84 -2.74 4.76
N TYR A 79 10.36 -3.88 4.25
CA TYR A 79 8.93 -4.17 4.16
C TYR A 79 8.34 -4.38 5.56
N LYS A 80 8.99 -5.20 6.40
CA LYS A 80 8.55 -5.47 7.76
C LYS A 80 8.36 -4.17 8.57
N GLN A 81 9.37 -3.30 8.55
CA GLN A 81 9.30 -2.00 9.21
C GLN A 81 8.08 -1.19 8.75
N PHE A 82 7.81 -1.17 7.44
CA PHE A 82 6.67 -0.44 6.91
C PHE A 82 5.34 -0.98 7.47
N VAL A 83 5.11 -2.29 7.39
CA VAL A 83 3.83 -2.90 7.79
C VAL A 83 3.61 -3.01 9.29
N THR A 84 4.67 -2.95 10.11
CA THR A 84 4.56 -3.08 11.57
C THR A 84 4.83 -1.80 12.37
N GLU A 85 5.56 -0.84 11.81
CA GLU A 85 5.92 0.41 12.51
C GLU A 85 5.32 1.65 11.87
N ILE A 86 5.16 1.69 10.54
CA ILE A 86 4.71 2.89 9.81
C ILE A 86 3.20 2.83 9.53
N GLN A 87 2.74 1.79 8.82
CA GLN A 87 1.34 1.61 8.45
C GLN A 87 0.39 1.58 9.64
N PRO A 88 0.68 0.89 10.75
CA PRO A 88 -0.18 0.91 11.93
C PRO A 88 -0.37 2.30 12.54
N LYS A 89 0.59 3.22 12.33
CA LYS A 89 0.51 4.59 12.86
C LYS A 89 -0.35 5.49 12.00
N PHE A 90 -0.35 5.30 10.68
CA PHE A 90 -1.13 6.12 9.78
C PHE A 90 -2.54 5.57 9.50
N ALA A 91 -2.80 4.28 9.69
CA ALA A 91 -4.13 3.69 9.50
C ALA A 91 -5.26 4.40 10.30
N PRO A 92 -5.07 4.82 11.56
CA PRO A 92 -6.07 5.64 12.26
C PRO A 92 -6.28 7.01 11.61
N TYR A 93 -5.24 7.59 11.02
CA TYR A 93 -5.36 8.86 10.30
C TYR A 93 -6.11 8.67 8.98
N GLU A 94 -5.95 7.55 8.28
CA GLU A 94 -6.76 7.23 7.10
C GLU A 94 -8.26 7.17 7.44
N ASP A 95 -8.64 6.55 8.57
CA ASP A 95 -10.03 6.57 9.04
C ASP A 95 -10.50 8.00 9.33
N LEU A 96 -9.69 8.82 10.01
CA LEU A 96 -10.00 10.23 10.27
C LEU A 96 -10.19 11.02 8.98
N LEU A 97 -9.33 10.82 7.97
CA LEU A 97 -9.45 11.47 6.67
C LEU A 97 -10.66 10.98 5.89
N ASN A 98 -10.98 9.68 5.94
CA ASN A 98 -12.20 9.11 5.37
C ASN A 98 -13.44 9.74 5.99
N ARG A 99 -13.47 9.86 7.33
CA ARG A 99 -14.58 10.45 8.06
C ARG A 99 -14.74 11.93 7.72
N LYS A 100 -13.63 12.68 7.73
CA LYS A 100 -13.60 14.09 7.32
C LYS A 100 -14.13 14.30 5.90
N MET A 101 -13.78 13.42 4.96
CA MET A 101 -14.31 13.48 3.59
C MET A 101 -15.83 13.33 3.58
N ILE A 102 -16.36 12.30 4.23
CA ILE A 102 -17.80 11.98 4.18
C ILE A 102 -18.63 13.02 4.94
N GLU A 103 -18.13 13.52 6.08
CA GLU A 103 -18.80 14.54 6.90
C GLU A 103 -18.75 15.96 6.30
N SER A 104 -17.91 16.20 5.30
CA SER A 104 -17.84 17.49 4.61
C SER A 104 -19.16 17.81 3.92
N THR A 105 -19.67 19.03 4.09
CA THR A 105 -20.88 19.49 3.36
C THR A 105 -20.70 19.53 1.84
N PHE A 106 -19.46 19.50 1.35
CA PHE A 106 -19.10 19.48 -0.06
C PHE A 106 -19.02 18.06 -0.65
N SER A 107 -19.26 17.02 0.17
CA SER A 107 -19.03 15.61 -0.20
C SER A 107 -20.16 14.98 -1.02
N ALA A 108 -21.32 15.62 -1.09
CA ALA A 108 -22.54 15.10 -1.70
C ALA A 108 -22.28 14.53 -3.11
N PRO A 109 -22.52 13.22 -3.35
CA PRO A 109 -22.13 12.56 -4.58
C PRO A 109 -23.10 12.76 -5.76
N GLU A 110 -24.33 13.23 -5.52
CA GLU A 110 -25.42 13.26 -6.50
C GLU A 110 -25.13 14.15 -7.72
N GLU A 111 -24.42 15.26 -7.50
CA GLU A 111 -24.07 16.23 -8.56
C GLU A 111 -22.63 16.07 -9.07
N LYS A 112 -21.91 15.02 -8.65
CA LYS A 112 -20.50 14.80 -8.98
C LYS A 112 -20.35 13.78 -10.11
N THR A 113 -19.12 13.70 -10.65
CA THR A 113 -18.79 12.76 -11.72
C THR A 113 -18.93 11.30 -11.29
N GLU A 114 -19.09 10.39 -12.24
CA GLU A 114 -19.18 8.96 -11.92
C GLU A 114 -17.93 8.44 -11.18
N ALA A 115 -16.74 8.91 -11.57
CA ALA A 115 -15.49 8.58 -10.89
C ALA A 115 -15.51 8.98 -9.41
N TYR A 116 -16.01 10.19 -9.11
CA TYR A 116 -16.18 10.63 -7.73
C TYR A 116 -17.17 9.77 -6.97
N ARG A 117 -18.31 9.39 -7.58
CA ARG A 117 -19.32 8.53 -6.93
C ARG A 117 -18.75 7.15 -6.57
N ILE A 118 -17.89 6.59 -7.42
CA ILE A 118 -17.17 5.34 -7.15
C ILE A 118 -16.23 5.51 -5.96
N TYR A 119 -15.42 6.57 -5.95
CA TYR A 119 -14.50 6.88 -4.85
C TYR A 119 -15.23 7.15 -3.52
N HIS A 120 -16.32 7.92 -3.56
CA HIS A 120 -17.16 8.16 -2.38
C HIS A 120 -17.69 6.85 -1.79
N ARG A 121 -18.18 5.94 -2.64
CA ARG A 121 -18.64 4.62 -2.20
C ARG A 121 -17.50 3.80 -1.59
N SER A 122 -16.29 3.81 -2.17
CA SER A 122 -15.16 3.08 -1.59
C SER A 122 -14.76 3.63 -0.22
N VAL A 123 -14.81 4.95 -0.03
CA VAL A 123 -14.54 5.58 1.27
C VAL A 123 -15.59 5.19 2.31
N GLN A 124 -16.88 5.15 1.95
CA GLN A 124 -17.93 4.66 2.85
C GLN A 124 -17.74 3.18 3.24
N SER A 125 -17.31 2.34 2.29
CA SER A 125 -16.97 0.95 2.57
C SER A 125 -15.79 0.85 3.54
N ALA A 126 -14.74 1.64 3.33
CA ALA A 126 -13.58 1.69 4.23
C ALA A 126 -13.99 2.07 5.66
N LEU A 127 -14.81 3.11 5.85
CA LEU A 127 -15.35 3.51 7.16
C LEU A 127 -16.15 2.38 7.84
N THR A 128 -16.93 1.64 7.06
CA THR A 128 -17.77 0.55 7.59
C THR A 128 -16.90 -0.61 8.09
N LEU A 129 -15.81 -0.90 7.38
CA LEU A 129 -14.89 -2.00 7.64
C LEU A 129 -13.86 -1.69 8.72
N PHE A 130 -13.49 -0.42 8.88
CA PHE A 130 -12.42 -0.02 9.80
C PHE A 130 -12.74 -0.37 11.25
N ARG A 131 -11.81 -1.07 11.90
CA ARG A 131 -11.82 -1.35 13.34
C ARG A 131 -10.39 -1.17 13.81
N GLU A 132 -10.18 -0.49 14.93
CA GLU A 132 -8.84 -0.26 15.47
C GLU A 132 -8.15 -1.58 15.82
N GLU A 133 -8.95 -2.58 16.22
CA GLU A 133 -8.51 -3.95 16.49
C GLU A 133 -7.97 -4.67 15.25
N ASN A 134 -8.31 -4.25 14.03
CA ASN A 134 -7.79 -4.84 12.79
C ASN A 134 -6.33 -4.44 12.55
N ILE A 135 -5.88 -3.29 13.07
CA ILE A 135 -4.53 -2.77 12.82
C ILE A 135 -3.43 -3.77 13.22
N PRO A 136 -3.40 -4.29 14.48
CA PRO A 136 -2.40 -5.29 14.84
C PRO A 136 -2.59 -6.61 14.08
N LEU A 137 -3.82 -6.98 13.72
CA LEU A 137 -4.11 -8.21 12.97
C LEU A 137 -3.58 -8.13 11.53
N GLU A 138 -3.72 -6.98 10.88
CA GLU A 138 -3.19 -6.73 9.54
C GLU A 138 -1.66 -6.75 9.54
N ALA A 139 -1.02 -6.16 10.56
CA ALA A 139 0.43 -6.23 10.73
C ALA A 139 0.91 -7.68 10.89
N GLU A 140 0.25 -8.47 11.76
CA GLU A 140 0.57 -9.90 11.94
C GLU A 140 0.35 -10.70 10.64
N MET A 141 -0.77 -10.47 9.95
CA MET A 141 -1.07 -11.10 8.66
C MET A 141 0.02 -10.82 7.61
N ASN A 142 0.50 -9.57 7.55
CA ASN A 142 1.58 -9.18 6.64
C ASN A 142 2.91 -9.86 7.01
N GLU A 143 3.26 -9.93 8.29
CA GLU A 143 4.44 -10.67 8.75
C GLU A 143 4.34 -12.17 8.39
N LYS A 144 3.19 -12.79 8.61
CA LYS A 144 2.96 -14.20 8.28
C LYS A 144 3.01 -14.45 6.77
N SER A 145 2.49 -13.53 5.97
CA SER A 145 2.58 -13.59 4.52
C SER A 145 4.03 -13.52 4.04
N GLN A 146 4.84 -12.67 4.66
CA GLN A 146 6.29 -12.60 4.40
C GLN A 146 7.03 -13.88 4.82
N GLU A 147 6.71 -14.44 5.98
CA GLU A 147 7.28 -15.70 6.47
C GLU A 147 6.98 -16.85 5.50
N PHE A 148 5.71 -16.98 5.08
CA PHE A 148 5.29 -17.93 4.07
C PHE A 148 6.03 -17.72 2.75
N GLY A 149 6.13 -16.48 2.27
CA GLY A 149 6.86 -16.15 1.04
C GLY A 149 8.33 -16.56 1.09
N SER A 150 8.99 -16.35 2.23
CA SER A 150 10.38 -16.74 2.45
C SER A 150 10.56 -18.25 2.43
N ILE A 151 9.69 -18.99 3.13
CA ILE A 151 9.69 -20.45 3.16
C ILE A 151 9.47 -21.00 1.75
N SER A 152 8.43 -20.55 1.05
CA SER A 152 8.11 -21.00 -0.31
C SER A 152 9.19 -20.65 -1.32
N GLY A 153 9.82 -19.46 -1.20
CA GLY A 153 10.91 -19.05 -2.08
C GLY A 153 12.19 -19.86 -1.88
N ALA A 154 12.42 -20.39 -0.67
CA ALA A 154 13.57 -21.24 -0.37
C ALA A 154 13.40 -22.71 -0.76
N GLN A 155 12.21 -23.12 -1.23
CA GLN A 155 11.96 -24.50 -1.63
C GLN A 155 12.73 -24.85 -2.90
N THR A 156 13.48 -25.94 -2.83
CA THR A 156 14.26 -26.48 -3.96
C THR A 156 14.04 -27.98 -4.10
N VAL A 157 14.26 -28.48 -5.31
CA VAL A 157 14.35 -29.91 -5.61
C VAL A 157 15.67 -30.19 -6.33
N GLU A 158 16.21 -31.39 -6.14
CA GLU A 158 17.34 -31.88 -6.91
C GLU A 158 16.83 -32.79 -8.02
N HIS A 159 17.21 -32.51 -9.26
CA HIS A 159 16.87 -33.33 -10.42
C HIS A 159 18.04 -33.36 -11.40
N ASN A 160 18.47 -34.55 -11.81
CA ASN A 160 19.65 -34.76 -12.67
C ASN A 160 20.93 -34.06 -12.19
N GLY A 161 21.14 -34.00 -10.87
CA GLY A 161 22.29 -33.35 -10.24
C GLY A 161 22.25 -31.81 -10.25
N GLU A 162 21.15 -31.21 -10.70
CA GLU A 162 20.91 -29.76 -10.58
C GLU A 162 19.92 -29.50 -9.44
N THR A 163 20.30 -28.62 -8.51
CA THR A 163 19.36 -28.03 -7.55
C THR A 163 18.62 -26.88 -8.20
N MET A 164 17.30 -26.96 -8.26
CA MET A 164 16.45 -25.96 -8.90
C MET A 164 15.29 -25.53 -8.00
N THR A 165 14.78 -24.32 -8.22
CA THR A 165 13.58 -23.82 -7.53
C THR A 165 12.35 -24.62 -7.93
N MET A 166 11.34 -24.66 -7.07
CA MET A 166 10.06 -25.32 -7.38
C MET A 166 9.42 -24.80 -8.67
N GLN A 167 9.52 -23.50 -8.94
CA GLN A 167 8.99 -22.88 -10.16
C GLN A 167 9.73 -23.37 -11.41
N LYS A 168 11.07 -23.50 -11.36
CA LYS A 168 11.86 -24.07 -12.46
C LYS A 168 11.53 -25.55 -12.66
N ALA A 169 11.44 -26.32 -11.57
CA ALA A 169 11.06 -27.73 -11.62
C ALA A 169 9.65 -27.96 -12.18
N SER A 170 8.70 -27.05 -11.96
CA SER A 170 7.34 -27.16 -12.49
C SER A 170 7.26 -27.21 -14.03
N LEU A 171 8.32 -26.80 -14.72
CA LEU A 171 8.40 -26.93 -16.18
C LEU A 171 8.61 -28.38 -16.62
N LEU A 172 9.25 -29.22 -15.79
CA LEU A 172 9.44 -30.65 -16.06
C LEU A 172 8.10 -31.39 -16.17
N LEU A 173 7.11 -30.99 -15.36
CA LEU A 173 5.74 -31.53 -15.40
C LEU A 173 4.99 -31.26 -16.72
N LYS A 174 5.57 -30.46 -17.62
CA LYS A 174 5.00 -30.13 -18.94
C LYS A 174 5.68 -30.90 -20.08
N GLU A 175 6.72 -31.67 -19.79
CA GLU A 175 7.36 -32.53 -20.77
C GLU A 175 6.46 -33.72 -21.11
N GLN A 176 6.73 -34.37 -22.25
CA GLN A 176 5.93 -35.50 -22.75
C GLN A 176 6.50 -36.87 -22.30
N ASP A 177 7.42 -36.87 -21.35
CA ASP A 177 7.98 -38.08 -20.76
C ASP A 177 7.16 -38.47 -19.53
N GLU A 178 6.51 -39.63 -19.57
CA GLU A 178 5.65 -40.12 -18.48
C GLU A 178 6.44 -40.61 -17.27
N GLU A 179 7.70 -41.04 -17.46
CA GLU A 179 8.55 -41.51 -16.36
C GLU A 179 9.15 -40.36 -15.53
N LEU A 180 9.09 -39.13 -16.06
CA LEU A 180 9.55 -37.90 -15.41
C LEU A 180 8.55 -37.37 -14.36
#